data_AF-A0A0W0SWY9-F1
#
_entry.id   AF-A0A0W0SWY9-F1
#
_cell.length_a   1.000
_cell.length_b   1.000
_cell.length_c   1.000
_cell.angle_alpha   90.00
_cell.angle_beta   90.00
_cell.angle_gamma   90.00
#
_symmetry.space_group_name_H-M   'P 1'
#
loop_
_entity.id
_entity.type
_entity.pdbx_description
1 polymer ?
#
loop_
_entity_poly.entity_id
_entity_poly.type
_entity_poly.pdbx_seq_one_letter_code
_entity_poly.pdbx_strand_id
1 'polypeptide(L)'
;MSFLVSSLTSFDSYFRGGRTDTLKNHMKYYDKNLEELEKDFHKTTISASPEIKAQIKSIVKNLNISPQEWKEEFKKENLTIYEFLLKLAKKGYSQSDYIISLIDKKTQFGKLTLFLGGSGIIVTLITTLMATSTLQLTWELIKAFSSWIYGAPILGLIGTFSMGLFDFYSNYHNQKATIANRFRDNFFLILTTVAKLTASILLLAAGVVMSPVIAGIFVLGSGIDVLKELFCLAQEYFQYKFFSPHLNENDQLSVHRAYARRVFGYESRMSSLQINLLAALAIVAIMALWCFFPGGGLAISIGAIAAIGLVYTAKYLWLKHKESTLREHLQEQLHDLEAVYNNEEPVMVLNDVSLDSGPEPKLESPAITVSQHATSSTYSQREKKEPSARELPFFSTGENFSRLPEELCSQSDLSSLSTSEKDPKLNHLGYICLS
;
A
#
# COMPACT_ATOMS: atom_id res chain seq x y z
N MET A 1 -40.25 -6.21 -6.79
CA MET A 1 -38.93 -6.84 -6.77
C MET A 1 -38.00 -5.90 -6.01
N SER A 2 -37.34 -6.35 -4.94
CA SER A 2 -36.42 -5.46 -4.19
C SER A 2 -35.21 -5.11 -5.05
N PHE A 3 -34.67 -3.89 -4.89
CA PHE A 3 -33.50 -3.44 -5.66
C PHE A 3 -32.30 -4.37 -5.42
N LEU A 4 -32.15 -4.90 -4.21
CA LEU A 4 -31.17 -5.93 -3.86
C LEU A 4 -31.25 -7.18 -4.76
N VAL A 5 -32.44 -7.72 -5.04
CA VAL A 5 -32.58 -8.89 -5.92
C VAL A 5 -32.11 -8.56 -7.35
N SER A 6 -32.39 -7.34 -7.82
CA SER A 6 -31.90 -6.85 -9.12
C SER A 6 -30.36 -6.69 -9.12
N SER A 7 -29.79 -6.22 -8.01
CA SER A 7 -28.35 -6.13 -7.81
C SER A 7 -27.68 -7.50 -7.82
N LEU A 8 -28.24 -8.50 -7.12
CA LEU A 8 -27.74 -9.88 -7.15
C LEU A 8 -27.86 -10.50 -8.54
N THR A 9 -28.93 -10.22 -9.27
CA THR A 9 -29.06 -10.66 -10.68
C THR A 9 -27.98 -10.04 -11.55
N SER A 10 -27.66 -8.75 -11.35
CA SER A 10 -26.56 -8.08 -12.05
C SER A 10 -25.19 -8.65 -11.66
N PHE A 11 -25.00 -9.05 -10.40
CA PHE A 11 -23.79 -9.74 -9.95
C PHE A 11 -23.65 -11.09 -10.63
N ASP A 12 -24.74 -11.86 -10.69
CA ASP A 12 -24.77 -13.16 -11.36
C ASP A 12 -24.41 -13.04 -12.85
N SER A 13 -24.99 -12.05 -13.54
CA SER A 13 -24.63 -11.74 -14.92
C SER A 13 -23.15 -11.37 -15.06
N TYR A 14 -22.59 -10.61 -14.11
CA TYR A 14 -21.17 -10.27 -14.11
C TYR A 14 -20.26 -11.47 -13.88
N PHE A 15 -20.59 -12.35 -12.92
CA PHE A 15 -19.83 -13.59 -12.68
C PHE A 15 -19.78 -14.49 -13.93
N ARG A 16 -20.84 -14.51 -14.74
CA ARG A 16 -20.91 -15.21 -16.03
C ARG A 16 -20.10 -14.55 -17.17
N GLY A 17 -19.32 -13.51 -16.89
CA GLY A 17 -18.55 -12.76 -17.90
C GLY A 17 -19.27 -11.54 -18.46
N GLY A 18 -20.30 -11.04 -17.77
CA GLY A 18 -20.98 -9.80 -18.13
C GLY A 18 -20.06 -8.58 -18.07
N ARG A 19 -20.44 -7.50 -18.78
CA ARG A 19 -19.65 -6.27 -18.86
C ARG A 19 -19.60 -5.54 -17.51
N THR A 20 -18.40 -5.09 -17.12
CA THR A 20 -18.16 -4.26 -15.92
C THR A 20 -18.97 -2.96 -15.92
N ASP A 21 -19.19 -2.36 -17.09
CA ASP A 21 -19.94 -1.11 -17.24
C ASP A 21 -21.40 -1.25 -16.84
N THR A 22 -22.03 -2.38 -17.18
CA THR A 22 -23.42 -2.68 -16.84
C THR A 22 -23.59 -2.80 -15.33
N LEU A 23 -22.70 -3.57 -14.69
CA LEU A 23 -22.65 -3.71 -13.24
C LEU A 23 -22.43 -2.35 -12.54
N LYS A 24 -21.46 -1.57 -13.04
CA LYS A 24 -21.14 -0.25 -12.49
C LYS A 24 -22.31 0.72 -12.63
N ASN A 25 -23.00 0.72 -13.78
CA ASN A 25 -24.18 1.54 -14.01
C ASN A 25 -25.35 1.14 -13.11
N HIS A 26 -25.59 -0.17 -12.94
CA HIS A 26 -26.60 -0.68 -12.02
C HIS A 26 -26.33 -0.21 -10.58
N MET A 27 -25.07 -0.32 -10.15
CA MET A 27 -24.65 0.11 -8.83
C MET A 27 -24.72 1.63 -8.60
N LYS A 28 -24.92 2.48 -9.63
CA LYS A 28 -25.09 3.94 -9.47
C LYS A 28 -26.30 4.32 -8.63
N TYR A 29 -27.32 3.47 -8.58
CA TYR A 29 -28.48 3.69 -7.71
C TYR A 29 -28.07 3.96 -6.25
N TYR A 30 -27.09 3.22 -5.75
CA TYR A 30 -26.60 3.35 -4.38
C TYR A 30 -25.72 4.59 -4.15
N ASP A 31 -25.36 5.36 -5.19
CA ASP A 31 -24.62 6.63 -4.99
C ASP A 31 -25.47 7.66 -4.22
N LYS A 32 -26.79 7.59 -4.36
CA LYS A 32 -27.74 8.50 -3.68
C LYS A 32 -28.47 7.85 -2.51
N ASN A 33 -28.39 6.52 -2.37
CA ASN A 33 -29.15 5.72 -1.41
C ASN A 33 -28.20 4.89 -0.53
N LEU A 34 -27.33 5.56 0.23
CA LEU A 34 -26.30 4.90 1.04
C LEU A 34 -26.87 4.07 2.19
N GLU A 35 -27.97 4.50 2.79
CA GLU A 35 -28.66 3.73 3.83
C GLU A 35 -29.20 2.41 3.29
N GLU A 36 -29.70 2.41 2.05
CA GLU A 36 -30.14 1.20 1.37
C GLU A 36 -28.96 0.30 1.01
N LEU A 37 -27.81 0.85 0.58
CA LEU A 37 -26.59 0.08 0.37
C LEU A 37 -26.16 -0.64 1.65
N GLU A 38 -26.15 0.07 2.79
CA GLU A 38 -25.79 -0.50 4.09
C GLU A 38 -26.77 -1.60 4.51
N LYS A 39 -28.08 -1.34 4.36
CA LYS A 39 -29.12 -2.32 4.64
C LYS A 39 -29.01 -3.56 3.75
N ASP A 40 -28.85 -3.36 2.45
CA ASP A 40 -28.87 -4.42 1.45
C ASP A 40 -27.65 -5.32 1.51
N PHE A 41 -26.44 -4.78 1.70
CA PHE A 41 -25.21 -5.57 1.65
C PHE A 41 -24.62 -5.91 3.01
N HIS A 42 -24.69 -4.98 3.98
CA HIS A 42 -24.04 -5.15 5.29
C HIS A 42 -24.99 -5.65 6.39
N LYS A 43 -26.31 -5.53 6.23
CA LYS A 43 -27.29 -6.00 7.23
C LYS A 43 -28.13 -7.19 6.74
N THR A 44 -28.44 -7.26 5.46
CA THR A 44 -29.28 -8.34 4.91
C THR A 44 -28.44 -9.61 4.75
N THR A 45 -28.98 -10.73 5.26
CA THR A 45 -28.34 -12.04 5.19
C THR A 45 -28.68 -12.77 3.88
N ILE A 46 -27.82 -13.70 3.47
CA ILE A 46 -28.03 -14.55 2.28
C ILE A 46 -29.29 -15.45 2.38
N SER A 47 -29.84 -15.60 3.58
CA SER A 47 -31.03 -16.41 3.88
C SER A 47 -32.28 -15.57 4.18
N ALA A 48 -32.20 -14.24 4.07
CA ALA A 48 -33.27 -13.33 4.52
C ALA A 48 -34.60 -13.50 3.76
N SER A 49 -34.55 -13.81 2.46
CA SER A 49 -35.76 -14.05 1.64
C SER A 49 -35.57 -15.23 0.68
N PRO A 50 -36.66 -15.90 0.27
CA PRO A 50 -36.57 -17.00 -0.70
C PRO A 50 -36.02 -16.54 -2.06
N GLU A 51 -36.31 -15.29 -2.45
CA GLU A 51 -35.81 -14.68 -3.69
C GLU A 51 -34.29 -14.44 -3.64
N ILE A 52 -33.78 -13.87 -2.54
CA ILE A 52 -32.33 -13.68 -2.32
C ILE A 52 -31.63 -15.03 -2.31
N LYS A 53 -32.19 -16.02 -1.61
CA LYS A 53 -31.63 -17.37 -1.54
C LYS A 53 -31.57 -18.05 -2.91
N ALA A 54 -32.56 -17.83 -3.77
CA ALA A 54 -32.56 -18.33 -5.14
C ALA A 54 -31.44 -17.69 -5.98
N GLN A 55 -31.25 -16.37 -5.86
CA GLN A 55 -30.19 -15.66 -6.57
C GLN A 55 -28.79 -16.06 -6.10
N ILE A 56 -28.58 -16.15 -4.79
CA ILE A 56 -27.30 -16.62 -4.23
C ILE A 56 -27.01 -18.06 -4.70
N LYS A 57 -28.00 -18.94 -4.73
CA LYS A 57 -27.84 -20.29 -5.30
C LYS A 57 -27.46 -20.25 -6.79
N SER A 58 -28.02 -19.32 -7.57
CA SER A 58 -27.61 -19.14 -8.98
C SER A 58 -26.13 -18.78 -9.06
N ILE A 59 -25.69 -17.77 -8.30
CA ILE A 59 -24.29 -17.33 -8.27
C ILE A 59 -23.36 -18.48 -7.90
N VAL A 60 -23.67 -19.20 -6.82
CA VAL A 60 -22.89 -20.36 -6.33
C VAL A 60 -22.78 -21.45 -7.40
N LYS A 61 -23.90 -21.74 -8.08
CA LYS A 61 -23.93 -22.72 -9.17
C LYS A 61 -23.08 -22.27 -10.35
N ASN A 62 -23.12 -20.99 -10.73
CA ASN A 62 -22.38 -20.47 -11.87
C ASN A 62 -20.87 -20.38 -11.60
N LEU A 63 -20.48 -20.23 -10.33
CA LEU A 63 -19.09 -20.29 -9.90
C LEU A 63 -18.56 -21.72 -9.73
N ASN A 64 -19.35 -22.75 -10.06
CA ASN A 64 -19.01 -24.17 -9.89
C ASN A 64 -18.61 -24.56 -8.45
N ILE A 65 -19.18 -23.88 -7.45
CA ILE A 65 -18.92 -24.20 -6.04
C ILE A 65 -19.62 -25.51 -5.69
N SER A 66 -18.89 -26.44 -5.08
CA SER A 66 -19.44 -27.76 -4.78
C SER A 66 -20.53 -27.68 -3.69
N PRO A 67 -21.54 -28.57 -3.71
CA PRO A 67 -22.58 -28.59 -2.66
C PRO A 67 -22.04 -28.87 -1.25
N GLN A 68 -20.89 -29.56 -1.15
CA GLN A 68 -20.19 -29.83 0.11
C GLN A 68 -19.56 -28.54 0.64
N GLU A 69 -18.77 -27.86 -0.19
CA GLU A 69 -18.15 -26.56 0.12
C GLU A 69 -19.19 -25.50 0.52
N TRP A 70 -20.34 -25.47 -0.17
CA TRP A 70 -21.48 -24.63 0.21
C TRP A 70 -21.98 -24.91 1.63
N LYS A 71 -22.15 -26.18 2.00
CA LYS A 71 -22.67 -26.60 3.31
C LYS A 71 -21.69 -26.28 4.45
N GLU A 72 -20.40 -26.50 4.24
CA GLU A 72 -19.39 -26.35 5.29
C GLU A 72 -19.06 -24.87 5.55
N GLU A 73 -18.94 -24.08 4.49
CA GLU A 73 -18.35 -22.74 4.61
C GLU A 73 -19.33 -21.58 4.49
N PHE A 74 -20.39 -21.75 3.70
CA PHE A 74 -21.31 -20.68 3.35
C PHE A 74 -22.68 -20.81 4.03
N LYS A 75 -23.09 -22.03 4.42
CA LYS A 75 -24.35 -22.29 5.12
C LYS A 75 -24.36 -21.89 6.60
N LYS A 76 -23.30 -21.27 7.13
CA LYS A 76 -23.34 -20.68 8.48
C LYS A 76 -24.47 -19.64 8.53
N GLU A 77 -25.37 -19.77 9.51
CA GLU A 77 -26.76 -19.29 9.41
C GLU A 77 -26.97 -17.78 9.26
N ASN A 78 -25.94 -16.94 9.44
CA ASN A 78 -26.09 -15.49 9.46
C ASN A 78 -25.08 -14.74 8.60
N LEU A 79 -24.64 -15.32 7.48
CA LEU A 79 -23.73 -14.61 6.58
C LEU A 79 -24.46 -13.45 5.88
N THR A 80 -23.92 -12.24 6.00
CA THR A 80 -24.37 -11.09 5.21
C THR A 80 -23.94 -11.24 3.74
N ILE A 81 -24.60 -10.52 2.84
CA ILE A 81 -24.25 -10.56 1.41
C ILE A 81 -22.83 -10.05 1.17
N TYR A 82 -22.41 -9.04 1.93
CA TYR A 82 -21.03 -8.55 1.88
C TYR A 82 -20.02 -9.61 2.35
N GLU A 83 -20.27 -10.26 3.49
CA GLU A 83 -19.39 -11.33 3.99
C GLU A 83 -19.35 -12.54 3.05
N PHE A 84 -20.45 -12.85 2.38
CA PHE A 84 -20.51 -13.85 1.33
C PHE A 84 -19.52 -13.54 0.20
N LEU A 85 -19.59 -12.31 -0.34
CA LEU A 85 -18.67 -11.86 -1.39
C LEU A 85 -17.22 -11.87 -0.88
N LEU A 86 -16.98 -11.46 0.37
CA LEU A 86 -15.65 -11.41 0.96
C LEU A 86 -15.04 -12.81 1.14
N LYS A 87 -15.85 -13.82 1.48
CA LYS A 87 -15.41 -15.22 1.47
C LYS A 87 -15.09 -15.72 0.06
N LEU A 88 -15.90 -15.35 -0.93
CA LEU A 88 -15.58 -15.70 -2.32
C LEU A 88 -14.25 -15.07 -2.77
N ALA A 89 -14.03 -13.79 -2.48
CA ALA A 89 -12.76 -13.11 -2.75
C ALA A 89 -11.56 -13.86 -2.13
N LYS A 90 -11.66 -14.26 -0.86
CA LYS A 90 -10.61 -15.04 -0.16
C LYS A 90 -10.30 -16.38 -0.82
N LYS A 91 -11.23 -16.95 -1.57
CA LYS A 91 -11.05 -18.20 -2.32
C LYS A 91 -10.51 -18.01 -3.74
N GLY A 92 -10.14 -16.78 -4.11
CA GLY A 92 -9.57 -16.49 -5.41
C GLY A 92 -10.58 -16.12 -6.50
N TYR A 93 -11.86 -15.94 -6.15
CA TYR A 93 -12.85 -15.42 -7.11
C TYR A 93 -12.66 -13.91 -7.29
N SER A 94 -11.75 -13.53 -8.20
CA SER A 94 -11.33 -12.14 -8.47
C SER A 94 -12.49 -11.20 -8.89
N GLN A 95 -13.56 -11.74 -9.48
CA GLN A 95 -14.77 -10.96 -9.79
C GLN A 95 -15.48 -10.47 -8.52
N SER A 96 -15.41 -11.23 -7.42
CA SER A 96 -15.95 -10.83 -6.13
C SER A 96 -15.18 -9.65 -5.54
N ASP A 97 -13.85 -9.62 -5.69
CA ASP A 97 -13.03 -8.46 -5.28
C ASP A 97 -13.49 -7.17 -5.96
N TYR A 98 -13.84 -7.24 -7.25
CA TYR A 98 -14.35 -6.09 -7.96
C TYR A 98 -15.71 -5.62 -7.42
N ILE A 99 -16.65 -6.54 -7.16
CA ILE A 99 -17.96 -6.19 -6.58
C ILE A 99 -17.79 -5.58 -5.18
N ILE A 100 -16.95 -6.18 -4.33
CA ILE A 100 -16.63 -5.65 -3.00
C ILE A 100 -16.07 -4.24 -3.13
N SER A 101 -15.14 -4.02 -4.07
CA SER A 101 -14.58 -2.68 -4.30
C SER A 101 -15.63 -1.64 -4.70
N LEU A 102 -16.69 -2.04 -5.42
CA LEU A 102 -17.80 -1.15 -5.79
C LEU A 102 -18.69 -0.83 -4.61
N ILE A 103 -18.99 -1.81 -3.75
CA ILE A 103 -19.77 -1.61 -2.52
C ILE A 103 -18.98 -0.71 -1.56
N ASP A 104 -17.73 -1.07 -1.30
CA ASP A 104 -16.83 -0.34 -0.41
C ASP A 104 -16.67 1.11 -0.86
N LYS A 105 -16.41 1.35 -2.16
CA LYS A 105 -16.28 2.70 -2.71
C LYS A 105 -17.50 3.57 -2.43
N LYS A 106 -18.71 3.00 -2.38
CA LYS A 106 -19.96 3.75 -2.15
C LYS A 106 -20.21 3.98 -0.67
N THR A 107 -20.04 2.95 0.16
CA THR A 107 -20.12 3.07 1.64
C THR A 107 -19.12 4.11 2.17
N GLN A 108 -17.98 4.27 1.49
CA GLN A 108 -16.93 5.23 1.82
C GLN A 108 -17.30 6.68 1.58
N PHE A 109 -18.01 7.00 0.49
CA PHE A 109 -18.31 8.39 0.18
C PHE A 109 -19.10 9.04 1.33
N GLY A 110 -20.09 8.37 1.91
CA GLY A 110 -20.84 8.90 3.07
C GLY A 110 -20.01 9.15 4.33
N LYS A 111 -19.05 8.27 4.66
CA LYS A 111 -18.16 8.44 5.81
C LYS A 111 -17.08 9.49 5.55
N LEU A 112 -16.61 9.59 4.32
CA LEU A 112 -15.63 10.59 3.90
C LEU A 112 -16.25 12.00 3.84
N THR A 113 -17.54 12.16 3.47
CA THR A 113 -18.21 13.48 3.57
C THR A 113 -18.34 13.95 5.01
N LEU A 114 -18.64 13.04 5.95
CA LEU A 114 -18.60 13.33 7.39
C LEU A 114 -17.19 13.70 7.87
N PHE A 115 -16.16 13.04 7.34
CA PHE A 115 -14.77 13.33 7.67
C PHE A 115 -14.25 14.62 7.01
N LEU A 116 -14.69 14.97 5.80
CA LEU A 116 -14.49 16.30 5.20
C LEU A 116 -15.24 17.37 6.01
N GLY A 117 -16.39 17.04 6.60
CA GLY A 117 -17.02 17.86 7.63
C GLY A 117 -16.10 18.08 8.84
N GLY A 118 -15.36 17.05 9.27
CA GLY A 118 -14.30 17.14 10.29
C GLY A 118 -13.04 17.89 9.84
N SER A 119 -12.71 17.86 8.54
CA SER A 119 -11.70 18.73 7.93
C SER A 119 -12.12 20.20 7.92
N GLY A 120 -13.36 20.49 8.37
CA GLY A 120 -13.81 21.81 8.75
C GLY A 120 -12.84 22.53 9.68
N ILE A 121 -12.00 21.84 10.46
CA ILE A 121 -10.93 22.48 11.25
C ILE A 121 -9.78 22.99 10.37
N ILE A 122 -9.38 22.27 9.33
CA ILE A 122 -8.33 22.71 8.39
C ILE A 122 -8.90 23.80 7.48
N VAL A 123 -10.13 23.61 7.00
CA VAL A 123 -10.84 24.64 6.23
C VAL A 123 -11.00 25.87 7.10
N THR A 124 -11.52 25.80 8.32
CA THR A 124 -11.62 26.97 9.22
C THR A 124 -10.27 27.53 9.61
N LEU A 125 -9.20 26.74 9.76
CA LEU A 125 -7.85 27.28 9.98
C LEU A 125 -7.39 28.08 8.75
N ILE A 126 -7.61 27.56 7.55
CA ILE A 126 -7.34 28.26 6.28
C ILE A 126 -8.24 29.49 6.14
N THR A 127 -9.55 29.38 6.39
CA THR A 127 -10.50 30.50 6.31
C THR A 127 -10.22 31.54 7.38
N THR A 128 -9.74 31.15 8.56
CA THR A 128 -9.34 32.08 9.63
C THR A 128 -8.04 32.78 9.28
N LEU A 129 -7.04 32.04 8.74
CA LEU A 129 -5.84 32.64 8.14
C LEU A 129 -6.18 33.62 7.02
N MET A 130 -7.17 33.28 6.18
CA MET A 130 -7.64 34.13 5.07
C MET A 130 -8.58 35.26 5.52
N ALA A 131 -9.25 35.15 6.67
CA ALA A 131 -10.14 36.16 7.22
C ALA A 131 -9.37 37.27 7.97
N THR A 132 -8.20 36.95 8.53
CA THR A 132 -7.25 37.96 8.99
C THR A 132 -6.59 38.67 7.81
N SER A 133 -7.20 39.78 7.38
CA SER A 133 -6.62 40.84 6.51
C SER A 133 -5.63 40.35 5.43
N THR A 134 -6.12 39.56 4.49
CA THR A 134 -5.34 39.04 3.35
C THR A 134 -4.63 40.13 2.55
N LEU A 135 -5.19 41.33 2.46
CA LEU A 135 -4.55 42.46 1.77
C LEU A 135 -3.31 43.00 2.48
N GLN A 136 -3.34 43.06 3.81
CA GLN A 136 -2.23 43.58 4.59
C GLN A 136 -1.12 42.52 4.71
N LEU A 137 -1.51 41.26 4.86
CA LEU A 137 -0.58 40.13 4.87
C LEU A 137 0.05 39.91 3.49
N THR A 138 -0.69 40.03 2.39
CA THR A 138 -0.12 39.98 1.02
C THR A 138 0.78 41.16 0.72
N TRP A 139 0.44 42.37 1.17
CA TRP A 139 1.29 43.55 0.96
C TRP A 139 2.59 43.48 1.77
N GLU A 140 2.53 43.05 3.02
CA GLU A 140 3.70 42.75 3.85
C GLU A 140 4.51 41.58 3.27
N LEU A 141 3.86 40.54 2.75
CA LEU A 141 4.53 39.44 2.05
C LEU A 141 5.26 39.91 0.79
N ILE A 142 4.66 40.77 -0.04
CA ILE A 142 5.29 41.32 -1.24
C ILE A 142 6.50 42.17 -0.87
N LYS A 143 6.37 43.02 0.16
CA LYS A 143 7.50 43.80 0.69
C LYS A 143 8.59 42.91 1.28
N ALA A 144 8.22 41.88 2.05
CA ALA A 144 9.14 40.91 2.62
C ALA A 144 9.84 40.09 1.53
N PHE A 145 9.14 39.75 0.44
CA PHE A 145 9.70 39.07 -0.74
C PHE A 145 10.76 39.90 -1.45
N SER A 146 10.61 41.23 -1.45
CA SER A 146 11.61 42.15 -2.01
C SER A 146 12.92 42.14 -1.20
N SER A 147 12.85 41.76 0.08
CA SER A 147 14.05 41.45 0.86
C SER A 147 14.39 39.97 0.66
N TRP A 148 15.57 39.71 0.11
CA TRP A 148 16.02 38.34 -0.17
C TRP A 148 16.09 37.45 1.10
N ILE A 149 16.16 38.09 2.28
CA ILE A 149 16.26 37.48 3.62
C ILE A 149 14.96 36.76 4.00
N TYR A 150 13.81 37.41 3.83
CA TYR A 150 12.51 36.82 4.17
C TYR A 150 11.93 35.98 3.01
N GLY A 151 12.43 36.15 1.80
CA GLY A 151 11.95 35.42 0.62
C GLY A 151 12.07 33.91 0.73
N ALA A 152 13.16 33.38 1.31
CA ALA A 152 13.40 31.94 1.34
C ALA A 152 12.42 31.17 2.27
N PRO A 153 12.15 31.59 3.53
CA PRO A 153 11.11 30.97 4.35
C PRO A 153 9.70 31.09 3.75
N ILE A 154 9.38 32.21 3.09
CA ILE A 154 8.09 32.40 2.40
C ILE A 154 7.95 31.45 1.22
N LEU A 155 8.99 31.31 0.39
CA LEU A 155 9.02 30.31 -0.69
C LEU A 155 8.87 28.89 -0.14
N GLY A 156 9.53 28.57 0.98
CA GLY A 156 9.38 27.31 1.68
C GLY A 156 7.94 27.04 2.14
N LEU A 157 7.26 28.06 2.67
CA LEU A 157 5.84 27.99 3.05
C LEU A 157 4.95 27.69 1.84
N ILE A 158 5.09 28.48 0.77
CA ILE A 158 4.30 28.30 -0.46
C ILE A 158 4.55 26.92 -1.06
N GLY A 159 5.82 26.50 -1.13
CA GLY A 159 6.21 25.18 -1.64
C GLY A 159 5.62 24.05 -0.81
N THR A 160 5.77 24.10 0.52
CA THR A 160 5.25 23.07 1.43
C THR A 160 3.72 22.98 1.35
N PHE A 161 3.03 24.13 1.32
CA PHE A 161 1.58 24.16 1.20
C PHE A 161 1.10 23.63 -0.16
N SER A 162 1.74 24.05 -1.26
CA SER A 162 1.39 23.61 -2.61
C SER A 162 1.63 22.12 -2.81
N MET A 163 2.77 21.60 -2.34
CA MET A 163 3.07 20.16 -2.34
C MET A 163 2.08 19.39 -1.47
N GLY A 164 1.77 19.88 -0.27
CA GLY A 164 0.77 19.28 0.61
C GLY A 164 -0.61 19.18 -0.04
N LEU A 165 -1.07 20.22 -0.73
CA LEU A 165 -2.32 20.20 -1.50
C LEU A 165 -2.26 19.23 -2.68
N PHE A 166 -1.15 19.21 -3.42
CA PHE A 166 -0.95 18.31 -4.55
C PHE A 166 -0.95 16.85 -4.11
N ASP A 167 -0.20 16.51 -3.08
CA ASP A 167 -0.12 15.14 -2.53
C ASP A 167 -1.46 14.70 -1.95
N PHE A 168 -2.17 15.60 -1.27
CA PHE A 168 -3.51 15.34 -0.78
C PHE A 168 -4.48 15.05 -1.94
N TYR A 169 -4.46 15.87 -2.99
CA TYR A 169 -5.28 15.69 -4.18
C TYR A 169 -4.97 14.38 -4.90
N SER A 170 -3.67 14.04 -5.04
CA SER A 170 -3.20 12.80 -5.64
C SER A 170 -3.64 11.57 -4.84
N ASN A 171 -3.46 11.58 -3.51
CA ASN A 171 -3.91 10.52 -2.62
C ASN A 171 -5.43 10.36 -2.65
N TYR A 172 -6.17 11.46 -2.76
CA TYR A 172 -7.62 11.43 -2.89
C TYR A 172 -8.06 10.72 -4.18
N HIS A 173 -7.40 10.99 -5.31
CA HIS A 173 -7.72 10.39 -6.61
C HIS A 173 -7.14 8.99 -6.81
N ASN A 174 -6.22 8.53 -5.95
CA ASN A 174 -5.63 7.21 -6.05
C ASN A 174 -6.63 6.11 -5.67
N GLN A 175 -7.38 5.62 -6.66
CA GLN A 175 -8.41 4.59 -6.45
C GLN A 175 -7.85 3.21 -6.06
N LYS A 176 -6.53 2.99 -6.17
CA LYS A 176 -5.90 1.69 -5.89
C LYS A 176 -5.64 1.45 -4.41
N ALA A 177 -5.46 2.51 -3.62
CA ALA A 177 -5.19 2.39 -2.18
C ALA A 177 -6.48 2.08 -1.40
N THR A 178 -6.39 1.27 -0.34
CA THR A 178 -7.49 1.07 0.60
C THR A 178 -7.78 2.36 1.37
N ILE A 179 -9.01 2.53 1.88
CA ILE A 179 -9.38 3.76 2.62
C ILE A 179 -8.49 3.96 3.83
N ALA A 180 -8.28 2.89 4.59
CA ALA A 180 -7.51 2.96 5.83
C ALA A 180 -6.10 3.48 5.52
N ASN A 181 -5.51 2.99 4.42
CA ASN A 181 -4.23 3.49 3.93
C ASN A 181 -4.33 4.95 3.48
N ARG A 182 -5.32 5.35 2.68
CA ARG A 182 -5.51 6.75 2.25
C ARG A 182 -5.70 7.70 3.43
N PHE A 183 -6.52 7.31 4.40
CA PHE A 183 -6.81 8.09 5.60
C PHE A 183 -5.54 8.30 6.42
N ARG A 184 -4.84 7.20 6.70
CA ARG A 184 -3.55 7.23 7.39
C ARG A 184 -2.55 8.12 6.65
N ASP A 185 -2.41 7.93 5.34
CA ASP A 185 -1.44 8.68 4.54
C ASP A 185 -1.78 10.18 4.51
N ASN A 186 -3.06 10.54 4.43
CA ASN A 186 -3.53 11.93 4.54
C ASN A 186 -3.34 12.49 5.95
N PHE A 187 -3.56 11.71 7.00
CA PHE A 187 -3.33 12.13 8.38
C PHE A 187 -1.85 12.49 8.62
N PHE A 188 -0.93 11.61 8.23
CA PHE A 188 0.51 11.88 8.32
C PHE A 188 0.94 13.05 7.43
N LEU A 189 0.36 13.17 6.23
CA LEU A 189 0.62 14.32 5.35
C LEU A 189 0.20 15.64 6.00
N ILE A 190 -1.00 15.70 6.59
CA ILE A 190 -1.49 16.88 7.30
C ILE A 190 -0.58 17.20 8.50
N LEU A 191 -0.26 16.20 9.32
CA LEU A 191 0.56 16.41 10.52
C LEU A 191 1.96 16.95 10.16
N THR A 192 2.57 16.38 9.12
CA THR A 192 3.86 16.84 8.58
C THR A 192 3.77 18.26 8.03
N THR A 193 2.73 18.55 7.26
CA THR A 193 2.51 19.88 6.66
C THR A 193 2.30 20.93 7.75
N VAL A 194 1.50 20.64 8.77
CA VAL A 194 1.26 21.54 9.90
C VAL A 194 2.52 21.78 10.71
N ALA A 195 3.34 20.75 10.95
CA ALA A 195 4.63 20.90 11.64
C ALA A 195 5.56 21.82 10.86
N LYS A 196 5.73 21.58 9.55
CA LYS A 196 6.59 22.40 8.66
C LYS A 196 6.08 23.83 8.52
N LEU A 197 4.76 24.03 8.43
CA LEU A 197 4.12 25.34 8.36
C LEU A 197 4.33 26.13 9.67
N THR A 198 4.07 25.49 10.81
CA THR A 198 4.28 26.09 12.13
C THR A 198 5.73 26.48 12.34
N ALA A 199 6.68 25.60 11.99
CA ALA A 199 8.10 25.88 12.11
C ALA A 199 8.51 27.09 11.24
N SER A 200 7.99 27.17 10.02
CA SER A 200 8.29 28.27 9.10
C SER A 200 7.66 29.61 9.54
N ILE A 201 6.44 29.58 10.09
CA ILE A 201 5.79 30.78 10.68
C ILE A 201 6.59 31.26 11.90
N LEU A 202 7.01 30.35 12.79
CA LEU A 202 7.84 30.71 13.94
C LEU A 202 9.21 31.23 13.53
N LEU A 203 9.81 30.67 12.47
CA LEU A 203 11.07 31.16 11.90
C LEU A 203 10.92 32.59 11.38
N LEU A 204 9.82 32.91 10.71
CA LEU A 204 9.52 34.27 10.26
C LEU A 204 9.29 35.23 11.44
N ALA A 205 8.53 34.79 12.45
CA ALA A 205 8.28 35.59 13.66
C ALA A 205 9.56 35.87 14.45
N ALA A 206 10.52 34.94 14.43
CA ALA A 206 11.85 35.09 15.04
C ALA A 206 12.85 35.88 14.17
N GLY A 207 12.40 36.50 13.06
CA GLY A 207 13.28 37.27 12.19
C GLY A 207 14.34 36.44 11.46
N VAL A 208 14.01 35.18 11.11
CA VAL A 208 14.92 34.21 10.45
C VAL A 208 16.10 33.77 11.34
N VAL A 209 16.01 34.02 12.66
CA VAL A 209 16.95 33.48 13.63
C VAL A 209 16.51 32.07 14.04
N MET A 210 17.35 31.08 13.77
CA MET A 210 17.04 29.68 14.03
C MET A 210 17.23 29.34 15.51
N SER A 211 16.13 29.18 16.25
CA SER A 211 16.17 28.72 17.65
C SER A 211 16.10 27.20 17.75
N PRO A 212 16.64 26.58 18.82
CA PRO A 212 16.51 25.14 19.05
C PRO A 212 15.04 24.65 19.07
N VAL A 213 14.11 25.50 19.52
CA VAL A 213 12.68 25.20 19.52
C VAL A 213 12.15 25.06 18.09
N ILE A 214 12.49 26.01 17.21
CA ILE A 214 12.08 25.99 15.80
C ILE A 214 12.70 24.79 15.08
N ALA A 215 13.99 24.54 15.30
CA ALA A 215 14.68 23.36 14.78
C ALA A 215 14.01 22.06 15.25
N GLY A 216 13.65 21.98 16.53
CA GLY A 216 12.91 20.84 17.09
C GLY A 216 11.60 20.56 16.35
N ILE A 217 10.83 21.60 15.98
CA ILE A 217 9.58 21.42 15.21
C ILE A 217 9.86 20.94 13.78
N PHE A 218 10.91 21.43 13.12
CA PHE A 218 11.33 20.91 11.81
C PHE A 218 11.77 19.44 11.88
N VAL A 219 12.49 19.07 12.93
CA VAL A 219 12.91 17.69 13.19
C VAL A 219 11.70 16.80 13.47
N LEU A 220 10.74 17.26 14.27
CA LEU A 220 9.47 16.56 14.48
C LEU A 220 8.73 16.33 13.16
N GLY A 221 8.67 17.35 12.28
CA GLY A 221 8.11 17.22 10.94
C GLY A 221 8.76 16.10 10.13
N SER A 222 10.09 16.00 10.15
CA SER A 222 10.82 14.92 9.48
C SER A 222 10.65 13.56 10.17
N GLY A 223 10.52 13.55 11.49
CA GLY A 223 10.23 12.35 12.28
C GLY A 223 8.87 11.76 11.96
N ILE A 224 7.86 12.60 11.71
CA ILE A 224 6.52 12.15 11.27
C ILE A 224 6.59 11.41 9.93
N ASP A 225 7.39 11.91 8.98
CA ASP A 225 7.62 11.24 7.68
C ASP A 225 8.24 9.84 7.89
N VAL A 226 9.21 9.69 8.81
CA VAL A 226 9.81 8.39 9.15
C VAL A 226 8.82 7.46 9.86
N LEU A 227 8.05 7.99 10.82
CA LEU A 227 7.02 7.23 11.54
C LEU A 227 5.94 6.69 10.60
N LYS A 228 5.53 7.49 9.60
CA LYS A 228 4.59 7.06 8.55
C LYS A 228 5.12 5.82 7.84
N GLU A 229 6.36 5.86 7.35
CA GLU A 229 6.96 4.76 6.61
C GLU A 229 7.19 3.53 7.50
N LEU A 230 7.57 3.74 8.76
CA LEU A 230 7.70 2.65 9.74
C LEU A 230 6.36 1.95 9.98
N PHE A 231 5.27 2.72 10.10
CA PHE A 231 3.93 2.16 10.25
C PHE A 231 3.48 1.43 8.98
N CYS A 232 3.78 1.97 7.79
CA CYS A 232 3.51 1.30 6.52
C CYS A 232 4.24 -0.04 6.43
N LEU A 233 5.53 -0.04 6.77
CA LEU A 233 6.36 -1.23 6.79
C LEU A 233 5.84 -2.25 7.80
N ALA A 234 5.49 -1.82 9.01
CA ALA A 234 4.92 -2.70 10.03
C ALA A 234 3.63 -3.36 9.52
N GLN A 235 2.72 -2.58 8.92
CA GLN A 235 1.48 -3.11 8.36
C GLN A 235 1.75 -4.13 7.24
N GLU A 236 2.65 -3.84 6.30
CA GLU A 236 3.02 -4.77 5.24
C GLU A 236 3.72 -6.02 5.80
N TYR A 237 4.56 -5.87 6.82
CA TYR A 237 5.18 -6.99 7.53
C TYR A 237 4.14 -7.89 8.22
N PHE A 238 3.15 -7.29 8.89
CA PHE A 238 2.04 -8.05 9.48
C PHE A 238 1.21 -8.77 8.41
N GLN A 239 0.92 -8.13 7.29
CA GLN A 239 0.23 -8.76 6.15
C GLN A 239 1.05 -9.90 5.55
N TYR A 240 2.34 -9.71 5.40
CA TYR A 240 3.26 -10.72 4.89
C TYR A 240 3.33 -11.93 5.82
N LYS A 241 3.60 -11.71 7.12
CA LYS A 241 3.87 -12.78 8.09
C LYS A 241 2.63 -13.53 8.58
N PHE A 242 1.50 -12.84 8.75
CA PHE A 242 0.31 -13.42 9.37
C PHE A 242 -0.81 -13.77 8.38
N PHE A 243 -0.86 -13.12 7.22
CA PHE A 243 -1.96 -13.27 6.25
C PHE A 243 -1.55 -13.86 4.90
N SER A 244 -0.26 -14.16 4.70
CA SER A 244 0.15 -14.91 3.51
C SER A 244 -0.01 -16.40 3.79
N PRO A 245 -0.83 -17.12 3.02
CA PRO A 245 -0.91 -18.57 3.13
C PRO A 245 0.48 -19.17 2.89
N HIS A 246 0.79 -20.27 3.56
CA HIS A 246 1.97 -21.06 3.23
C HIS A 246 1.81 -21.55 1.79
N LEU A 247 2.74 -21.14 0.92
CA LEU A 247 2.73 -21.56 -0.47
C LEU A 247 2.91 -23.06 -0.56
N ASN A 248 1.96 -23.72 -1.22
CA ASN A 248 2.13 -25.08 -1.68
C ASN A 248 2.58 -25.05 -3.15
N GLU A 249 3.40 -26.01 -3.56
CA GLU A 249 3.94 -26.11 -4.92
C GLU A 249 2.80 -26.25 -5.95
N ASN A 250 1.71 -26.91 -5.55
CA ASN A 250 0.53 -27.14 -6.38
C ASN A 250 -0.42 -25.91 -6.46
N ASP A 251 -0.07 -24.77 -5.86
CA ASP A 251 -0.94 -23.58 -5.86
C ASP A 251 -0.94 -22.88 -7.22
N GLN A 252 -2.11 -22.38 -7.61
CA GLN A 252 -2.32 -21.69 -8.89
C GLN A 252 -1.32 -20.54 -9.09
N LEU A 253 -0.87 -20.31 -10.34
CA LEU A 253 0.02 -19.21 -10.74
C LEU A 253 -0.40 -17.82 -10.20
N SER A 254 -1.70 -17.60 -10.02
CA SER A 254 -2.26 -16.39 -9.42
C SER A 254 -1.78 -16.15 -7.98
N VAL A 255 -1.64 -17.20 -7.19
CA VAL A 255 -1.17 -17.17 -5.79
C VAL A 255 0.32 -16.83 -5.75
N HIS A 256 1.12 -17.46 -6.60
CA HIS A 256 2.56 -17.19 -6.73
C HIS A 256 2.82 -15.73 -7.17
N ARG A 257 2.06 -15.22 -8.16
CA ARG A 257 2.14 -13.80 -8.58
C ARG A 257 1.74 -12.83 -7.47
N ALA A 258 0.70 -13.17 -6.69
CA ALA A 258 0.25 -12.34 -5.58
C ALA A 258 1.27 -12.31 -4.44
N TYR A 259 1.88 -13.45 -4.13
CA TYR A 259 2.95 -13.54 -3.13
C TYR A 259 4.19 -12.75 -3.55
N ALA A 260 4.64 -12.92 -4.81
CA ALA A 260 5.77 -12.16 -5.34
C ALA A 260 5.56 -10.65 -5.16
N ARG A 261 4.41 -10.13 -5.61
CA ARG A 261 4.07 -8.70 -5.42
C ARG A 261 4.10 -8.23 -3.96
N ARG A 262 3.78 -9.08 -2.99
CA ARG A 262 3.80 -8.72 -1.56
C ARG A 262 5.23 -8.58 -1.02
N VAL A 263 6.11 -9.52 -1.36
CA VAL A 263 7.53 -9.46 -0.94
C VAL A 263 8.21 -8.26 -1.57
N PHE A 264 7.96 -8.03 -2.85
CA PHE A 264 8.45 -6.84 -3.54
C PHE A 264 7.93 -5.54 -2.92
N GLY A 265 6.66 -5.51 -2.52
CA GLY A 265 6.10 -4.39 -1.75
C GLY A 265 6.89 -4.12 -0.47
N TYR A 266 7.12 -5.17 0.32
CA TYR A 266 7.87 -5.09 1.57
C TYR A 266 9.30 -4.59 1.37
N GLU A 267 10.03 -5.12 0.38
CA GLU A 267 11.41 -4.71 0.07
C GLU A 267 11.49 -3.26 -0.41
N SER A 268 10.52 -2.84 -1.23
CA SER A 268 10.37 -1.46 -1.67
C SER A 268 10.21 -0.51 -0.48
N ARG A 269 9.35 -0.87 0.47
CA ARG A 269 9.10 -0.07 1.67
C ARG A 269 10.29 -0.03 2.60
N MET A 270 11.00 -1.15 2.79
CA MET A 270 12.20 -1.19 3.63
C MET A 270 13.29 -0.26 3.08
N SER A 271 13.51 -0.30 1.77
CA SER A 271 14.45 0.60 1.09
C SER A 271 14.02 2.07 1.23
N SER A 272 12.72 2.33 1.07
CA SER A 272 12.17 3.69 1.23
C SER A 272 12.33 4.19 2.66
N LEU A 273 12.12 3.35 3.67
CA LEU A 273 12.34 3.68 5.07
C LEU A 273 13.80 4.07 5.34
N GLN A 274 14.77 3.30 4.82
CA GLN A 274 16.20 3.61 4.99
C GLN A 274 16.57 4.97 4.39
N ILE A 275 16.11 5.25 3.16
CA ILE A 275 16.35 6.54 2.50
C ILE A 275 15.71 7.69 3.28
N ASN A 276 14.49 7.49 3.77
CA ASN A 276 13.79 8.48 4.59
C ASN A 276 14.50 8.74 5.93
N LEU A 277 14.99 7.69 6.59
CA LEU A 277 15.74 7.80 7.83
C LEU A 277 17.07 8.54 7.63
N LEU A 278 17.81 8.19 6.58
CA LEU A 278 19.08 8.85 6.24
C LEU A 278 18.86 10.34 5.93
N ALA A 279 17.82 10.66 5.16
CA ALA A 279 17.46 12.05 4.85
C ALA A 279 17.05 12.82 6.12
N ALA A 280 16.28 12.20 7.02
CA ALA A 280 15.91 12.82 8.29
C ALA A 280 17.14 13.10 9.17
N LEU A 281 18.07 12.15 9.28
CA LEU A 281 19.33 12.34 10.01
C LEU A 281 20.18 13.47 9.41
N ALA A 282 20.28 13.55 8.08
CA ALA A 282 20.98 14.63 7.40
C ALA A 282 20.34 16.00 7.69
N ILE A 283 19.01 16.10 7.64
CA ILE A 283 18.29 17.34 7.98
C ILE A 283 18.54 17.73 9.45
N VAL A 284 18.46 16.78 10.38
CA VAL A 284 18.76 17.02 11.81
C VAL A 284 20.18 17.56 11.98
N ALA A 285 21.17 16.97 11.30
CA ALA A 285 22.55 17.43 11.36
C ALA A 285 22.71 18.86 10.83
N ILE A 286 22.08 19.19 9.69
CA ILE A 286 22.09 20.55 9.13
C ILE A 286 21.43 21.54 10.10
N MET A 287 20.29 21.18 10.68
CA MET A 287 19.58 22.04 11.64
C MET A 287 20.36 22.24 12.93
N ALA A 288 21.00 21.20 13.45
CA ALA A 288 21.86 21.29 14.63
C ALA A 288 23.04 22.23 14.36
N LEU A 289 23.74 22.04 13.24
CA LEU A 289 24.82 22.94 12.82
C LEU A 289 24.34 24.38 12.71
N TRP A 290 23.17 24.61 12.10
CA TRP A 290 22.60 25.95 11.99
C TRP A 290 22.32 26.59 13.36
N CYS A 291 21.82 25.81 14.33
CA CYS A 291 21.61 26.31 15.70
C CYS A 291 22.91 26.63 16.45
N PHE A 292 24.02 25.95 16.16
CA PHE A 292 25.32 26.19 16.83
C PHE A 292 26.06 27.43 16.30
N PHE A 293 25.69 27.94 15.13
CA PHE A 293 26.26 29.17 14.57
C PHE A 293 25.23 30.31 14.49
N PRO A 294 24.64 30.75 15.62
CA PRO A 294 23.60 31.78 15.63
C PRO A 294 24.09 33.16 15.14
N GLY A 295 25.41 33.39 15.09
CA GLY A 295 26.04 34.61 14.59
C GLY A 295 26.50 34.55 13.12
N GLY A 296 26.30 33.42 12.42
CA GLY A 296 26.77 33.21 11.05
C GLY A 296 26.13 34.09 9.97
N GLY A 297 25.12 34.87 10.35
CA GLY A 297 24.40 35.76 9.45
C GLY A 297 23.69 35.02 8.31
N LEU A 298 23.27 35.80 7.32
CA LEU A 298 22.47 35.36 6.18
C LEU A 298 23.14 34.26 5.36
N ALA A 299 24.47 34.25 5.30
CA ALA A 299 25.24 33.29 4.52
C ALA A 299 25.02 31.84 5.01
N ILE A 300 25.02 31.60 6.33
CA ILE A 300 24.76 30.26 6.88
C ILE A 300 23.32 29.85 6.64
N SER A 301 22.35 30.75 6.80
CA SER A 301 20.93 30.44 6.54
C SER A 301 20.69 30.05 5.09
N ILE A 302 21.27 30.77 4.13
CA ILE A 302 21.18 30.43 2.70
C ILE A 302 21.84 29.08 2.43
N GLY A 303 23.03 28.84 3.00
CA GLY A 303 23.73 27.56 2.88
C GLY A 303 22.93 26.39 3.45
N ALA A 304 22.31 26.56 4.62
CA ALA A 304 21.48 25.53 5.25
C ALA A 304 20.23 25.22 4.43
N ILE A 305 19.53 26.25 3.93
CA ILE A 305 18.36 26.07 3.06
C ILE A 305 18.74 25.36 1.76
N ALA A 306 19.86 25.75 1.15
CA ALA A 306 20.38 25.09 -0.05
C ALA A 306 20.73 23.60 0.22
N ALA A 307 21.39 23.31 1.35
CA ALA A 307 21.73 21.96 1.76
C ALA A 307 20.47 21.10 2.00
N ILE A 308 19.45 21.64 2.67
CA ILE A 308 18.16 20.97 2.87
C ILE A 308 17.49 20.67 1.52
N GLY A 309 17.49 21.64 0.60
CA GLY A 309 16.98 21.44 -0.76
C GLY A 309 17.73 20.35 -1.52
N LEU A 310 19.05 20.28 -1.37
CA LEU A 310 19.88 19.23 -1.95
C LEU A 310 19.52 17.85 -1.37
N VAL A 311 19.34 17.75 -0.04
CA VAL A 311 18.91 16.49 0.60
C VAL A 311 17.56 16.03 0.07
N TYR A 312 16.58 16.94 -0.08
CA TYR A 312 15.26 16.58 -0.64
C TYR A 312 15.32 16.15 -2.10
N THR A 313 16.11 16.83 -2.93
CA THR A 313 16.28 16.46 -4.35
C THR A 313 17.01 15.13 -4.50
N ALA A 314 18.09 14.90 -3.74
CA ALA A 314 18.80 13.63 -3.71
C ALA A 314 17.88 12.49 -3.27
N LYS A 315 17.11 12.69 -2.20
CA LYS A 315 16.08 11.75 -1.73
C LYS A 315 15.08 11.42 -2.84
N TYR A 316 14.53 12.44 -3.51
CA TYR A 316 13.54 12.25 -4.58
C TYR A 316 14.12 11.44 -5.74
N LEU A 317 15.33 11.78 -6.21
CA LEU A 317 16.00 11.06 -7.30
C LEU A 317 16.31 9.62 -6.91
N TRP A 318 16.76 9.38 -5.68
CA TRP A 318 17.10 8.04 -5.20
C TRP A 318 15.85 7.15 -5.10
N LEU A 319 14.76 7.67 -4.52
CA LEU A 319 13.49 6.95 -4.45
C LEU A 319 12.97 6.61 -5.85
N LYS A 320 13.01 7.58 -6.78
CA LYS A 320 12.57 7.38 -8.16
C LYS A 320 13.40 6.35 -8.91
N HIS A 321 14.73 6.39 -8.74
CA HIS A 321 15.63 5.43 -9.36
C HIS A 321 15.36 4.01 -8.83
N LYS A 322 15.25 3.86 -7.51
CA LYS A 322 14.95 2.56 -6.88
C LYS A 322 13.59 2.01 -7.28
N GLU A 323 12.55 2.85 -7.37
CA GLU A 323 11.23 2.43 -7.82
C GLU A 323 11.27 1.89 -9.26
N SER A 324 12.03 2.53 -10.16
CA SER A 324 12.21 2.06 -11.54
C SER A 324 12.90 0.69 -11.58
N THR A 325 14.05 0.56 -10.91
CA THR A 325 14.82 -0.69 -10.89
C THR A 325 14.02 -1.85 -10.30
N LEU A 326 13.29 -1.59 -9.20
CA LEU A 326 12.48 -2.63 -8.56
C LEU A 326 11.30 -3.05 -9.45
N ARG A 327 10.70 -2.11 -10.18
CA ARG A 327 9.62 -2.41 -11.13
C ARG A 327 10.10 -3.26 -12.29
N GLU A 328 11.28 -2.96 -12.84
CA GLU A 328 11.91 -3.75 -13.90
C GLU A 328 12.21 -5.17 -13.40
N HIS A 329 12.79 -5.30 -12.22
CA HIS A 329 13.09 -6.61 -11.62
C HIS A 329 11.82 -7.44 -11.35
N LEU A 330 10.76 -6.80 -10.85
CA LEU A 330 9.46 -7.46 -10.68
C LEU A 330 8.89 -7.95 -12.02
N GLN A 331 9.04 -7.17 -13.10
CA GLN A 331 8.55 -7.55 -14.42
C GLN A 331 9.33 -8.72 -15.01
N GLU A 332 10.66 -8.70 -14.88
CA GLU A 332 11.54 -9.79 -15.29
C GLU A 332 11.19 -11.09 -14.55
N GLN A 333 11.07 -11.04 -13.21
CA GLN A 333 10.71 -12.21 -12.43
C GLN A 333 9.30 -12.74 -12.75
N LEU A 334 8.32 -11.86 -13.02
CA LEU A 334 6.98 -12.29 -13.43
C LEU A 334 7.00 -12.94 -14.83
N HIS A 335 7.87 -12.47 -15.72
CA HIS A 335 8.05 -13.03 -17.05
C HIS A 335 8.70 -14.42 -16.99
N ASP A 336 9.76 -14.56 -16.19
CA ASP A 336 10.43 -15.85 -15.96
C ASP A 336 9.47 -16.88 -15.36
N LEU A 337 8.67 -16.46 -14.37
CA LEU A 337 7.66 -17.32 -13.77
C LEU A 337 6.59 -17.77 -14.77
N GLU A 338 6.16 -16.89 -15.69
CA GLU A 338 5.22 -17.24 -16.76
C GLU A 338 5.85 -18.19 -17.77
N ALA A 339 7.14 -18.04 -18.09
CA ALA A 339 7.85 -18.95 -18.98
C ALA A 339 7.97 -20.37 -18.40
N VAL A 340 8.24 -20.52 -17.10
CA VAL A 340 8.30 -21.83 -16.43
C VAL A 340 6.95 -22.55 -16.51
N TYR A 341 5.85 -21.88 -16.14
CA TYR A 341 4.51 -22.48 -16.18
C TYR A 341 4.04 -22.82 -17.62
N ASN A 342 4.37 -21.99 -18.61
CA ASN A 342 4.01 -22.25 -20.01
C ASN A 342 4.76 -23.46 -20.61
N ASN A 343 5.96 -23.78 -20.12
CA ASN A 343 6.72 -24.94 -20.55
C ASN A 343 6.23 -26.26 -19.90
N GLU A 344 5.40 -26.15 -18.86
CA GLU A 344 4.91 -27.29 -18.08
C GLU A 344 3.50 -27.75 -18.47
N GLU A 345 2.71 -26.93 -19.18
CA GLU A 345 1.43 -27.40 -19.72
C GLU A 345 1.67 -28.54 -20.73
N PRO A 346 1.30 -29.79 -20.41
CA PRO A 346 1.26 -30.81 -21.43
C PRO A 346 0.12 -30.40 -22.36
N VAL A 347 0.40 -30.38 -23.65
CA VAL A 347 -0.62 -30.53 -24.69
C VAL A 347 -1.40 -31.79 -24.32
N MET A 348 -2.51 -31.65 -23.59
CA MET A 348 -3.57 -32.63 -23.61
C MET A 348 -4.09 -32.58 -25.03
N VAL A 349 -3.39 -33.32 -25.90
CA VAL A 349 -3.94 -33.80 -27.15
C VAL A 349 -5.18 -34.54 -26.70
N LEU A 350 -6.32 -33.87 -26.81
CA LEU A 350 -7.62 -34.48 -26.82
C LEU A 350 -7.53 -35.45 -27.99
N ASN A 351 -7.11 -36.70 -27.74
CA ASN A 351 -7.27 -37.75 -28.71
C ASN A 351 -8.77 -37.80 -28.97
N ASP A 352 -9.15 -37.36 -30.17
CA ASP A 352 -10.47 -37.46 -30.74
C ASP A 352 -10.98 -38.89 -30.53
N VAL A 353 -11.69 -39.11 -29.43
CA VAL A 353 -12.55 -40.28 -29.27
C VAL A 353 -13.65 -40.09 -30.27
N SER A 354 -13.45 -40.74 -31.41
CA SER A 354 -14.30 -40.75 -32.57
C SER A 354 -15.73 -41.09 -32.13
N LEU A 355 -16.62 -40.10 -32.25
CA LEU A 355 -18.05 -40.32 -32.36
C LEU A 355 -18.29 -41.02 -33.69
N ASP A 356 -18.38 -42.35 -33.70
CA ASP A 356 -18.86 -43.12 -34.85
C ASP A 356 -20.13 -43.92 -34.54
N SER A 357 -21.16 -43.55 -35.30
CA SER A 357 -22.34 -44.29 -35.76
C SER A 357 -23.13 -45.21 -34.81
N GLY A 358 -24.33 -44.74 -34.45
CA GLY A 358 -25.56 -45.30 -35.03
C GLY A 358 -26.35 -46.36 -34.23
N PRO A 359 -27.66 -46.53 -34.53
CA PRO A 359 -28.64 -47.09 -33.61
C PRO A 359 -29.15 -48.50 -33.98
N GLU A 360 -29.43 -49.36 -33.00
CA GLU A 360 -30.59 -50.28 -33.06
C GLU A 360 -30.86 -50.96 -31.70
N PRO A 361 -32.14 -51.17 -31.33
CA PRO A 361 -32.52 -52.03 -30.21
C PRO A 361 -32.94 -53.41 -30.72
N LYS A 362 -32.50 -54.49 -30.07
CA LYS A 362 -33.28 -55.75 -30.02
C LYS A 362 -32.87 -56.65 -28.85
N LEU A 363 -33.92 -57.32 -28.39
CA LEU A 363 -34.09 -58.11 -27.17
C LEU A 363 -33.44 -59.51 -27.29
N GLU A 364 -33.30 -60.15 -26.12
CA GLU A 364 -33.10 -61.59 -25.83
C GLU A 364 -31.70 -62.12 -25.48
N SER A 365 -31.72 -62.86 -24.37
CA SER A 365 -30.68 -63.56 -23.61
C SER A 365 -30.65 -65.06 -24.01
N PRO A 366 -29.85 -66.00 -23.44
CA PRO A 366 -28.62 -65.88 -22.61
C PRO A 366 -27.46 -66.81 -23.08
N ALA A 367 -26.33 -66.63 -22.38
CA ALA A 367 -25.34 -67.63 -21.95
C ALA A 367 -24.07 -67.91 -22.79
N ILE A 368 -23.00 -68.11 -22.00
CA ILE A 368 -21.76 -68.89 -22.24
C ILE A 368 -20.45 -68.07 -22.42
N THR A 369 -19.72 -68.03 -21.30
CA THR A 369 -18.27 -68.32 -21.12
C THR A 369 -17.19 -67.31 -21.56
N VAL A 370 -16.63 -66.66 -20.53
CA VAL A 370 -15.20 -66.54 -20.17
C VAL A 370 -14.18 -66.59 -21.32
N SER A 371 -13.53 -65.44 -21.56
CA SER A 371 -12.07 -65.39 -21.70
C SER A 371 -11.56 -64.00 -21.29
N GLN A 372 -10.96 -63.92 -20.11
CA GLN A 372 -10.25 -62.75 -19.62
C GLN A 372 -8.84 -62.75 -20.24
N HIS A 373 -8.60 -61.90 -21.23
CA HIS A 373 -7.25 -61.46 -21.57
C HIS A 373 -7.08 -60.02 -21.09
N ALA A 374 -6.58 -59.89 -19.86
CA ALA A 374 -6.09 -58.64 -19.32
C ALA A 374 -4.76 -58.30 -19.99
N THR A 375 -4.79 -57.47 -21.03
CA THR A 375 -3.61 -56.69 -21.43
C THR A 375 -3.51 -55.50 -20.48
N SER A 376 -2.74 -55.69 -19.41
CA SER A 376 -2.22 -54.60 -18.59
C SER A 376 -1.32 -53.71 -19.46
N SER A 377 -1.88 -52.64 -20.00
CA SER A 377 -1.07 -51.49 -20.41
C SER A 377 -0.65 -50.77 -19.14
N THR A 378 0.55 -51.12 -18.66
CA THR A 378 1.27 -50.33 -17.66
C THR A 378 1.58 -48.97 -18.27
N TYR A 379 0.64 -48.04 -18.15
CA TYR A 379 0.90 -46.62 -18.31
C TYR A 379 1.84 -46.24 -17.17
N SER A 380 3.12 -46.11 -17.50
CA SER A 380 4.10 -45.46 -16.64
C SER A 380 3.64 -44.02 -16.48
N GLN A 381 2.85 -43.75 -15.43
CA GLN A 381 2.75 -42.41 -14.84
C GLN A 381 4.15 -42.07 -14.37
N ARG A 382 4.92 -41.48 -15.28
CA ARG A 382 6.10 -40.72 -14.91
C ARG A 382 5.54 -39.53 -14.15
N GLU A 383 5.53 -39.61 -12.81
CA GLU A 383 5.38 -38.45 -11.94
C GLU A 383 6.40 -37.42 -12.41
N LYS A 384 5.94 -36.47 -13.23
CA LYS A 384 6.71 -35.29 -13.55
C LYS A 384 6.65 -34.46 -12.28
N LYS A 385 7.77 -34.50 -11.54
CA LYS A 385 8.05 -33.53 -10.49
C LYS A 385 7.87 -32.14 -11.09
N GLU A 386 6.83 -31.44 -10.67
CA GLU A 386 6.80 -29.98 -10.76
C GLU A 386 8.08 -29.46 -10.10
N PRO A 387 8.73 -28.42 -10.66
CA PRO A 387 9.90 -27.82 -10.05
C PRO A 387 9.51 -27.35 -8.66
N SER A 388 10.32 -27.74 -7.67
CA SER A 388 10.05 -27.38 -6.29
C SER A 388 10.01 -25.86 -6.17
N ALA A 389 9.09 -25.30 -5.38
CA ALA A 389 9.01 -23.85 -5.18
C ALA A 389 10.37 -23.29 -4.68
N ARG A 390 11.21 -24.11 -4.04
CA ARG A 390 12.58 -23.76 -3.63
C ARG A 390 13.56 -23.55 -4.78
N GLU A 391 13.30 -24.13 -5.95
CA GLU A 391 14.14 -24.03 -7.15
C GLU A 391 13.80 -22.79 -7.99
N LEU A 392 12.64 -22.17 -7.76
CA LEU A 392 12.31 -20.88 -8.35
C LEU A 392 13.24 -19.80 -7.78
N PRO A 393 13.77 -18.89 -8.61
CA PRO A 393 14.80 -17.90 -8.22
C PRO A 393 14.34 -17.01 -7.06
N PHE A 394 13.02 -16.89 -6.86
CA PHE A 394 12.37 -16.14 -5.80
C PHE A 394 12.60 -16.72 -4.38
N PHE A 395 12.71 -18.04 -4.22
CA PHE A 395 12.67 -18.71 -2.90
C PHE A 395 14.02 -19.28 -2.46
N SER A 396 14.98 -19.41 -3.37
CA SER A 396 16.30 -19.97 -3.07
C SER A 396 17.20 -19.00 -2.27
N THR A 397 16.93 -17.70 -2.31
CA THR A 397 17.76 -16.66 -1.67
C THR A 397 17.45 -16.40 -0.19
N GLY A 398 16.41 -17.05 0.35
CA GLY A 398 15.95 -16.85 1.74
C GLY A 398 16.96 -17.21 2.83
N GLU A 399 17.97 -18.04 2.53
CA GLU A 399 18.98 -18.43 3.54
C GLU A 399 20.08 -17.37 3.73
N ASN A 400 20.31 -16.45 2.78
CA ASN A 400 21.35 -15.41 2.92
C ASN A 400 20.83 -14.09 3.53
N PHE A 401 19.51 -13.89 3.62
CA PHE A 401 18.94 -12.61 4.06
C PHE A 401 18.79 -12.45 5.58
N SER A 402 19.09 -13.49 6.36
CA SER A 402 19.14 -13.39 7.84
C SER A 402 20.44 -12.73 8.34
N ARG A 403 21.42 -12.48 7.46
CA ARG A 403 22.60 -11.67 7.79
C ARG A 403 22.28 -10.19 7.53
N LEU A 404 21.77 -9.53 8.56
CA LEU A 404 22.00 -8.09 8.74
C LEU A 404 23.49 -7.79 8.47
N PRO A 405 23.84 -6.67 7.82
CA PRO A 405 25.23 -6.29 7.68
C PRO A 405 25.77 -5.94 9.07
N GLU A 406 26.51 -6.86 9.67
CA GLU A 406 27.30 -6.68 10.90
C GLU A 406 28.45 -5.66 10.71
N GLU A 407 28.67 -5.18 9.48
CA GLU A 407 29.78 -4.30 9.12
C GLU A 407 29.59 -2.81 9.44
N LEU A 408 28.54 -2.39 10.16
CA LEU A 408 28.37 -0.98 10.57
C LEU A 408 28.72 -0.67 12.03
N CYS A 409 29.31 -1.62 12.77
CA CYS A 409 29.78 -1.38 14.15
C CYS A 409 31.26 -1.73 14.44
N SER A 410 32.08 -2.03 13.43
CA SER A 410 33.51 -2.30 13.64
C SER A 410 34.39 -1.40 12.76
N GLN A 411 34.55 -0.14 13.18
CA GLN A 411 35.77 0.62 12.92
C GLN A 411 35.83 1.84 13.85
N SER A 412 36.29 1.58 15.07
CA SER A 412 36.78 2.60 16.01
C SER A 412 38.13 2.16 16.58
N ASP A 413 39.04 1.67 15.74
CA ASP A 413 40.45 1.55 16.10
C ASP A 413 41.14 2.89 15.84
N LEU A 414 40.96 3.82 16.76
CA LEU A 414 41.81 4.99 16.93
C LEU A 414 42.51 4.85 18.29
N SER A 415 43.54 4.02 18.28
CA SER A 415 44.48 3.83 19.38
C SER A 415 45.89 3.68 18.80
N SER A 416 46.52 4.81 18.45
CA SER A 416 47.98 5.00 18.53
C SER A 416 48.38 6.34 17.91
N LEU A 417 48.56 7.36 18.76
CA LEU A 417 49.77 8.16 18.71
C LEU A 417 49.87 8.90 20.06
N SER A 418 50.74 8.37 20.93
CA SER A 418 51.23 9.06 22.11
C SER A 418 52.70 9.42 21.89
N THR A 419 53.14 10.40 22.69
CA THR A 419 54.47 11.02 22.78
C THR A 419 54.69 12.12 21.74
N SER A 420 55.11 13.33 22.08
CA SER A 420 55.70 13.89 23.30
C SER A 420 55.68 15.42 23.13
N GLU A 421 55.48 16.19 24.20
CA GLU A 421 56.35 17.32 24.60
C GLU A 421 55.67 18.27 25.62
N LYS A 422 56.00 18.01 26.88
CA LYS A 422 56.29 18.90 28.01
C LYS A 422 55.89 20.40 27.96
N ASP A 423 55.07 20.72 28.97
CA ASP A 423 55.30 21.70 30.05
C ASP A 423 54.87 23.19 29.89
N PRO A 424 54.60 23.87 31.03
CA PRO A 424 53.28 24.45 31.29
C PRO A 424 53.34 25.96 31.56
N LYS A 425 52.17 26.61 31.72
CA LYS A 425 51.88 27.56 32.81
C LYS A 425 50.54 28.30 32.66
N LEU A 426 49.94 28.49 33.83
CA LEU A 426 49.15 29.64 34.29
C LEU A 426 47.63 29.74 33.97
N ASN A 427 46.88 29.39 35.02
CA ASN A 427 46.06 30.30 35.84
C ASN A 427 44.64 30.74 35.43
N HIS A 428 43.81 30.65 36.48
CA HIS A 428 42.62 31.42 36.86
C HIS A 428 41.28 31.06 36.19
N LEU A 429 40.37 30.38 36.90
CA LEU A 429 39.39 30.87 37.92
C LEU A 429 38.09 31.38 37.27
N GLY A 430 36.95 30.82 37.68
CA GLY A 430 35.65 31.41 37.37
C GLY A 430 34.45 30.48 37.48
N TYR A 431 34.20 29.93 38.68
CA TYR A 431 32.87 29.52 39.10
C TYR A 431 31.94 30.74 39.06
N ILE A 432 30.80 30.67 38.36
CA ILE A 432 29.62 31.48 38.71
C ILE A 432 28.38 30.59 38.66
N CYS A 433 27.73 30.52 39.82
CA CYS A 433 26.44 29.93 40.08
C CYS A 433 25.40 31.07 40.11
N LEU A 434 24.19 30.77 39.62
CA LEU A 434 22.87 31.35 39.95
C LEU A 434 22.55 32.81 39.59
N SER A 435 21.56 32.98 38.71
CA SER A 435 20.22 33.49 39.09
C SER A 435 19.17 32.95 38.12
#